data_AF-A0AA90CP22-F1
#
_entry.id   AF-A0AA90CP22-F1
#
_cell.length_a   1.000
_cell.length_b   1.000
_cell.length_c   1.000
_cell.angle_alpha   90.00
_cell.angle_beta   90.00
_cell.angle_gamma   90.00
#
_symmetry.space_group_name_H-M   'P 1'
#
loop_
_entity.id
_entity.type
_entity.pdbx_description
1 polymer ?
#
loop_
_entity_poly.entity_id
_entity_poly.type
_entity_poly.pdbx_seq_one_letter_code
_entity_poly.pdbx_strand_id
1 'polypeptide(L)'
;MPAGARPYANLAQPNNFSSLIWLSLFSLYYIYERNRIGLIGLLFGGIFLVSGAALAQSRTSWVVFSVLIVVALIHWVMFRRYKWERFVFLLLSVVAFYFVSLALIITKSFLFGDGGQVLRTGFGDIRTDMWMSFLVAIIERPWIGYGWGQVSLAQLAVENMYPAVGLTQYSHNLFLDLLIWNGIPLGLTLFVLLNLLWGKLFFVASSSKGFYSLCCFSVILIHGLLEYPHAYSYFLLLAGFFIGISARDRIDSGQLRFADRRWHALISCLNGWVEKCFKVPKHVSGVFVFLFSGILAISWWDYRVLEEDHRLLRFEIASIGTLKAERKAPDVVIFDQLQSFIWVARTQSFNALTANERGKIENVARRYALPMPLYKLAKLSMAENDPEKAAKALKTISYLHGGEAYSSAVNAFYEVKVDSAAGR
;
A
#
# COMPACT_ATOMS: atom_id res chain seq x y z
N MET A 1 18.01 -9.96 -13.07
CA MET A 1 16.54 -9.85 -13.10
C MET A 1 16.00 -11.05 -13.87
N PRO A 2 14.88 -11.67 -13.47
CA PRO A 2 14.25 -12.73 -14.27
C PRO A 2 13.89 -12.24 -15.68
N ALA A 3 13.88 -13.14 -16.66
CA ALA A 3 13.50 -12.80 -18.04
C ALA A 3 12.07 -12.20 -18.07
N GLY A 4 11.91 -11.03 -18.70
CA GLY A 4 10.63 -10.31 -18.78
C GLY A 4 10.23 -9.49 -17.54
N ALA A 5 11.04 -9.49 -16.47
CA ALA A 5 10.79 -8.66 -15.30
C ALA A 5 11.14 -7.18 -15.56
N ARG A 6 10.37 -6.27 -14.95
CA ARG A 6 10.63 -4.82 -15.02
C ARG A 6 11.71 -4.42 -14.02
N PRO A 7 12.57 -3.43 -14.34
CA PRO A 7 13.44 -2.82 -13.35
C PRO A 7 12.65 -2.25 -12.18
N TYR A 8 13.01 -2.66 -10.97
CA TYR A 8 12.41 -2.21 -9.71
C TYR A 8 13.44 -1.76 -8.67
N ALA A 9 14.73 -1.76 -9.05
CA ALA A 9 15.87 -1.43 -8.19
C ALA A 9 15.83 -2.17 -6.83
N ASN A 10 16.12 -1.48 -5.73
CA ASN A 10 16.05 -2.01 -4.37
C ASN A 10 14.63 -2.05 -3.78
N LEU A 11 13.62 -1.55 -4.50
CA LEU A 11 12.24 -1.41 -3.99
C LEU A 11 11.32 -2.58 -4.35
N ALA A 12 11.80 -3.57 -5.12
CA ALA A 12 11.06 -4.77 -5.52
C ALA A 12 9.72 -4.54 -6.26
N GLN A 13 9.29 -3.28 -6.46
CA GLN A 13 8.05 -2.91 -7.12
C GLN A 13 8.30 -1.72 -8.10
N PRO A 14 8.06 -1.88 -9.40
CA PRO A 14 8.32 -0.84 -10.41
C PRO A 14 7.54 0.46 -10.16
N ASN A 15 6.31 0.38 -9.65
CA ASN A 15 5.49 1.55 -9.36
C ASN A 15 6.06 2.36 -8.18
N ASN A 16 6.54 1.69 -7.13
CA ASN A 16 7.23 2.34 -6.01
C ASN A 16 8.50 3.06 -6.49
N PHE A 17 9.28 2.38 -7.33
CA PHE A 17 10.46 2.97 -7.95
C PHE A 17 10.12 4.21 -8.77
N SER A 18 9.10 4.14 -9.64
CA SER A 18 8.67 5.30 -10.43
C SER A 18 8.24 6.48 -9.57
N SER A 19 7.46 6.26 -8.50
CA SER A 19 7.07 7.34 -7.59
C SER A 19 8.27 7.98 -6.91
N LEU A 20 9.25 7.19 -6.44
CA LEU A 20 10.47 7.73 -5.83
C LEU A 20 11.27 8.59 -6.82
N ILE A 21 11.36 8.17 -8.08
CA ILE A 21 12.02 8.94 -9.14
C ILE A 21 11.30 10.27 -9.40
N TRP A 22 9.97 10.29 -9.40
CA TRP A 22 9.23 11.55 -9.54
C TRP A 22 9.42 12.49 -8.35
N LEU A 23 9.42 11.96 -7.12
CA LEU A 23 9.78 12.75 -5.93
C LEU A 23 11.19 13.35 -6.07
N SER A 24 12.14 12.57 -6.60
CA SER A 24 13.52 13.02 -6.85
C SER A 24 13.58 14.11 -7.93
N LEU A 25 12.80 13.98 -9.01
CA LEU A 25 12.76 14.99 -10.07
C LEU A 25 12.18 16.33 -9.58
N PHE A 26 11.11 16.29 -8.78
CA PHE A 26 10.58 17.50 -8.15
C PHE A 26 11.57 18.13 -7.17
N SER A 27 12.36 17.30 -6.48
CA SER A 27 13.42 17.76 -5.58
C SER A 27 14.54 18.44 -6.34
N LEU A 28 14.94 17.88 -7.49
CA LEU A 28 15.93 18.47 -8.39
C LEU A 28 15.48 19.85 -8.88
N TYR A 29 14.22 19.97 -9.30
CA TYR A 29 13.65 21.25 -9.72
C TYR A 29 13.57 22.27 -8.57
N TYR A 30 13.23 21.83 -7.35
CA TYR A 30 13.27 22.70 -6.17
C TYR A 30 14.67 23.25 -5.91
N ILE A 31 15.72 22.42 -6.00
CA ILE A 31 17.12 22.84 -5.82
C ILE A 31 17.54 23.83 -6.92
N TYR A 32 17.08 23.62 -8.15
CA TYR A 32 17.26 24.55 -9.26
C TYR A 32 16.58 25.91 -9.00
N GLU A 33 15.32 25.92 -8.56
CA GLU A 33 14.59 27.17 -8.25
C GLU A 33 15.25 27.96 -7.09
N ARG A 34 16.01 27.27 -6.24
CA ARG A 34 16.81 27.85 -5.16
C ARG A 34 18.21 28.32 -5.60
N ASN A 35 18.51 28.29 -6.90
CA ASN A 35 19.79 28.66 -7.50
C ASN A 35 20.98 27.90 -6.89
N ARG A 36 20.76 26.66 -6.43
CA ARG A 36 21.84 25.79 -5.90
C ARG A 36 22.49 24.94 -6.98
N ILE A 37 21.78 24.69 -8.07
CA ILE A 37 22.28 24.06 -9.29
C ILE A 37 21.88 24.93 -10.49
N GLY A 38 22.72 24.94 -11.52
CA GLY A 38 22.41 25.60 -12.79
C GLY A 38 21.55 24.74 -13.71
N LEU A 39 21.19 25.30 -14.87
CA LEU A 39 20.39 24.61 -15.91
C LEU A 39 21.03 23.30 -16.36
N ILE A 40 22.36 23.26 -16.50
CA ILE A 40 23.10 22.06 -16.90
C ILE A 40 22.86 20.92 -15.89
N GLY A 41 22.93 21.22 -14.59
CA GLY A 41 22.66 20.24 -13.54
C GLY A 41 21.21 19.73 -13.57
N LEU A 42 20.26 20.62 -13.83
CA LEU A 42 18.85 20.25 -14.01
C LEU A 42 18.64 19.34 -15.22
N LEU A 43 19.28 19.64 -16.36
CA LEU A 43 19.13 18.85 -17.59
C LEU A 43 19.75 17.45 -17.46
N PHE A 44 21.00 17.36 -17.00
CA PHE A 44 21.66 16.06 -16.81
C PHE A 44 20.94 15.20 -15.76
N GLY A 45 20.62 15.79 -14.60
CA GLY A 45 19.88 15.09 -13.56
C GLY A 45 18.46 14.72 -14.02
N GLY A 46 17.80 15.61 -14.76
CA GLY A 46 16.45 15.41 -15.27
C GLY A 46 16.38 14.27 -16.30
N ILE A 47 17.28 14.26 -17.29
CA ILE A 47 17.38 13.18 -18.29
C ILE A 47 17.66 11.84 -17.60
N PHE A 48 18.60 11.81 -16.65
CA PHE A 48 18.91 10.60 -15.89
C PHE A 48 17.69 10.06 -15.13
N LEU A 49 16.99 10.91 -14.38
CA LEU A 49 15.81 10.53 -13.61
C LEU A 49 14.65 10.11 -14.52
N VAL A 50 14.34 10.88 -15.56
CA VAL A 50 13.26 10.55 -16.51
C VAL A 50 13.53 9.22 -17.21
N SER A 51 14.79 8.91 -17.54
CA SER A 51 15.17 7.60 -18.08
C SER A 51 14.89 6.46 -17.10
N GLY A 52 15.21 6.66 -15.82
CA GLY A 52 14.85 5.72 -14.76
C GLY A 52 13.34 5.48 -14.65
N ALA A 53 12.53 6.55 -14.69
CA ALA A 53 11.07 6.42 -14.68
C ALA A 53 10.53 5.68 -15.93
N ALA A 54 11.10 5.95 -17.11
CA ALA A 54 10.68 5.33 -18.36
C ALA A 54 10.96 3.82 -18.36
N LEU A 55 12.11 3.41 -17.82
CA LEU A 55 12.45 2.00 -17.61
C LEU A 55 11.49 1.26 -16.67
N ALA A 56 10.88 1.97 -15.71
CA ALA A 56 9.90 1.40 -14.78
C ALA A 56 8.56 1.03 -15.47
N GLN A 57 8.26 1.65 -16.61
CA GLN A 57 7.03 1.45 -17.40
C GLN A 57 5.74 1.56 -16.56
N SER A 58 5.70 2.51 -15.63
CA SER A 58 4.55 2.71 -14.77
C SER A 58 3.50 3.60 -15.42
N ARG A 59 2.24 3.13 -15.47
CA ARG A 59 1.10 3.92 -15.96
C ARG A 59 0.67 5.01 -14.97
N THR A 60 1.02 4.88 -13.70
CA THR A 60 0.66 5.85 -12.66
C THR A 60 1.30 7.22 -12.92
N SER A 61 2.48 7.24 -13.55
CA SER A 61 3.19 8.45 -13.97
C SER A 61 2.33 9.37 -14.84
N TRP A 62 1.56 8.82 -15.78
CA TRP A 62 0.69 9.59 -16.65
C TRP A 62 -0.42 10.29 -15.86
N VAL A 63 -1.04 9.58 -14.91
CA VAL A 63 -2.09 10.13 -14.06
C VAL A 63 -1.54 11.24 -13.16
N VAL A 64 -0.36 11.02 -12.57
CA VAL A 64 0.32 12.04 -11.75
C VAL A 64 0.53 13.32 -12.55
N PHE A 65 1.05 13.23 -13.77
CA PHE A 65 1.27 14.40 -14.59
C PHE A 65 -0.02 15.08 -15.06
N SER A 66 -1.03 14.31 -15.46
CA SER A 66 -2.33 14.87 -15.85
C SER A 66 -2.92 15.71 -14.72
N VAL A 67 -2.91 15.18 -13.48
CA VAL A 67 -3.40 15.92 -12.31
C VAL A 67 -2.52 17.14 -12.04
N LEU A 68 -1.19 17.01 -12.06
CA LEU A 68 -0.28 18.13 -11.75
C LEU A 68 -0.30 19.24 -12.82
N ILE A 69 -0.51 18.91 -14.09
CA ILE A 69 -0.68 19.91 -15.17
C ILE A 69 -1.98 20.68 -14.96
N VAL A 70 -3.09 19.99 -14.65
CA VAL A 70 -4.37 20.65 -14.33
C VAL A 70 -4.20 21.56 -13.11
N VAL A 71 -3.56 21.08 -12.05
CA VAL A 71 -3.23 21.87 -10.86
C VAL A 71 -2.41 23.10 -11.23
N ALA A 72 -1.33 22.94 -12.01
CA ALA A 72 -0.48 24.05 -12.43
C ALA A 72 -1.22 25.07 -13.31
N LEU A 73 -2.12 24.61 -14.19
CA LEU A 73 -2.98 25.48 -14.99
C LEU A 73 -3.93 26.29 -14.10
N ILE A 74 -4.57 25.64 -13.13
CA ILE A 74 -5.41 26.33 -12.15
C ILE A 74 -4.56 27.33 -11.35
N HIS A 75 -3.37 26.96 -10.89
CA HIS A 75 -2.46 27.89 -10.19
C HIS A 75 -2.09 29.11 -11.03
N TRP A 76 -1.84 28.94 -12.33
CA TRP A 76 -1.53 30.04 -13.25
C TRP A 76 -2.70 31.03 -13.40
N VAL A 77 -3.92 30.50 -13.50
CA VAL A 77 -5.14 31.33 -13.55
C VAL A 77 -5.40 31.98 -12.20
N MET A 78 -5.22 31.23 -11.10
CA MET A 78 -5.67 31.62 -9.77
C MET A 78 -4.70 32.58 -9.05
N PHE A 79 -3.39 32.43 -9.25
CA PHE A 79 -2.37 33.20 -8.55
C PHE A 79 -1.70 34.23 -9.48
N ARG A 80 -1.67 35.49 -9.03
CA ARG A 80 -1.05 36.64 -9.73
C ARG A 80 0.45 36.47 -9.98
N ARG A 81 1.15 35.80 -9.07
CA ARG A 81 2.61 35.64 -9.08
C ARG A 81 3.05 34.19 -9.33
N TYR A 82 2.21 33.41 -10.00
CA TYR A 82 2.60 32.06 -10.38
C TYR A 82 3.75 32.12 -11.40
N LYS A 83 4.83 31.39 -11.11
CA LYS A 83 5.98 31.26 -11.99
C LYS A 83 5.64 30.32 -13.15
N TRP A 84 5.53 30.85 -14.35
CA TRP A 84 5.21 30.08 -15.55
C TRP A 84 6.21 28.95 -15.81
N GLU A 85 7.46 29.12 -15.37
CA GLU A 85 8.53 28.13 -15.44
C GLU A 85 8.16 26.80 -14.76
N ARG A 86 7.29 26.83 -13.74
CA ARG A 86 6.81 25.62 -13.05
C ARG A 86 5.87 24.80 -13.94
N PHE A 87 4.99 25.47 -14.67
CA PHE A 87 4.10 24.84 -15.65
C PHE A 87 4.93 24.27 -16.82
N VAL A 88 5.84 25.07 -17.36
CA VAL A 88 6.74 24.65 -18.44
C VAL A 88 7.57 23.44 -18.02
N PHE A 89 8.11 23.43 -16.79
CA PHE A 89 8.85 22.29 -16.27
C PHE A 89 8.01 21.00 -16.22
N LEU A 90 6.75 21.06 -15.76
CA LEU A 90 5.85 19.90 -15.77
C LEU A 90 5.59 19.41 -17.20
N LEU A 91 5.30 20.32 -18.12
CA LEU A 91 5.06 20.00 -19.53
C LEU A 91 6.30 19.34 -20.16
N LEU A 92 7.48 19.94 -20.00
CA LEU A 92 8.75 19.41 -20.49
C LEU A 92 9.06 18.04 -19.88
N SER A 93 8.74 17.82 -18.60
CA SER A 93 8.93 16.52 -17.94
C SER A 93 8.04 15.44 -18.56
N VAL A 94 6.79 15.76 -18.89
CA VAL A 94 5.88 14.83 -19.61
C VAL A 94 6.38 14.53 -21.01
N VAL A 95 6.77 15.57 -21.75
CA VAL A 95 7.29 15.43 -23.12
C VAL A 95 8.57 14.59 -23.12
N ALA A 96 9.51 14.87 -22.22
CA ALA A 96 10.71 14.07 -22.04
C ALA A 96 10.38 12.62 -21.69
N PHE A 97 9.46 12.40 -20.73
CA PHE A 97 9.04 11.05 -20.35
C PHE A 97 8.41 10.28 -21.51
N TYR A 98 7.57 10.93 -22.32
CA TYR A 98 6.99 10.36 -23.52
C TYR A 98 8.06 9.94 -24.53
N PHE A 99 8.94 10.85 -24.92
CA PHE A 99 9.96 10.58 -25.93
C PHE A 99 10.99 9.55 -25.47
N VAL A 100 11.42 9.59 -24.21
CA VAL A 100 12.34 8.58 -23.65
C VAL A 100 11.64 7.22 -23.58
N SER A 101 10.37 7.15 -23.18
CA SER A 101 9.60 5.90 -23.19
C SER A 101 9.44 5.34 -24.61
N LEU A 102 9.17 6.20 -25.60
CA LEU A 102 9.07 5.82 -26.99
C LEU A 102 10.41 5.31 -27.54
N ALA A 103 11.50 6.03 -27.27
CA ALA A 103 12.85 5.61 -27.64
C ALA A 103 13.18 4.23 -27.06
N LEU A 104 12.88 4.00 -25.78
CA LEU A 104 13.10 2.69 -25.14
C LEU A 104 12.27 1.58 -25.77
N ILE A 105 11.02 1.85 -26.17
CA ILE A 105 10.18 0.88 -26.88
C ILE A 105 10.80 0.51 -28.23
N ILE A 106 11.22 1.52 -29.02
CA ILE A 106 11.85 1.32 -30.33
C ILE A 106 13.18 0.59 -30.19
N THR A 107 14.03 0.98 -29.23
CA THR A 107 15.30 0.30 -28.98
C THR A 107 15.09 -1.13 -28.53
N LYS A 108 14.06 -1.40 -27.71
CA LYS A 108 13.71 -2.76 -27.28
C LYS A 108 13.26 -3.63 -28.47
N SER A 109 12.37 -3.12 -29.33
CA SER A 109 11.93 -3.88 -30.51
C SER A 109 13.08 -4.12 -31.49
N PHE A 110 13.95 -3.14 -31.70
CA PHE A 110 15.14 -3.27 -32.54
C PHE A 110 16.13 -4.31 -32.01
N LEU A 111 16.43 -4.31 -30.69
CA LEU A 111 17.43 -5.19 -30.10
C LEU A 111 16.93 -6.62 -29.85
N PHE A 112 15.64 -6.81 -29.56
CA PHE A 112 15.10 -8.08 -29.08
C PHE A 112 13.96 -8.66 -29.93
N GLY A 113 13.54 -7.98 -31.01
CA GLY A 113 12.41 -8.36 -31.85
C GLY A 113 11.03 -8.12 -31.21
N ASP A 114 9.97 -8.18 -32.03
CA ASP A 114 8.58 -7.87 -31.61
C ASP A 114 7.92 -8.94 -30.71
N GLY A 115 8.61 -10.05 -30.42
CA GLY A 115 8.08 -11.17 -29.63
C GLY A 115 7.75 -10.86 -28.16
N GLY A 116 7.95 -9.62 -27.70
CA GLY A 116 7.76 -9.20 -26.32
C GLY A 116 6.52 -8.34 -26.03
N GLN A 117 5.73 -7.94 -27.04
CA GLN A 117 4.44 -7.29 -26.80
C GLN A 117 3.33 -8.33 -26.71
N VAL A 118 3.32 -9.10 -25.62
CA VAL A 118 2.04 -9.60 -25.12
C VAL A 118 1.29 -8.37 -24.62
N LEU A 119 0.38 -7.89 -25.46
CA LEU A 119 -0.77 -7.07 -25.11
C LEU A 119 -1.31 -7.53 -23.76
N ARG A 120 -0.96 -6.80 -22.69
CA ARG A 120 -1.58 -6.96 -21.37
C ARG A 120 -2.93 -6.25 -21.39
N THR A 121 -3.87 -6.88 -22.08
CA THR A 121 -5.29 -6.54 -22.14
C THR A 121 -6.10 -7.16 -20.99
N GLY A 122 -5.48 -7.83 -20.01
CA GLY A 122 -6.19 -8.58 -18.95
C GLY A 122 -6.24 -7.95 -17.55
N PHE A 123 -5.74 -6.73 -17.32
CA PHE A 123 -5.77 -6.11 -15.97
C PHE A 123 -7.04 -5.31 -15.67
N GLY A 124 -7.89 -5.05 -16.68
CA GLY A 124 -9.15 -4.34 -16.51
C GLY A 124 -10.15 -5.15 -15.69
N ASP A 125 -10.48 -6.35 -16.17
CA ASP A 125 -11.54 -7.20 -15.60
C ASP A 125 -11.25 -7.61 -14.15
N ILE A 126 -10.01 -8.00 -13.86
CA ILE A 126 -9.60 -8.45 -12.51
C ILE A 126 -9.79 -7.34 -11.46
N ARG A 127 -9.37 -6.10 -11.75
CA ARG A 127 -9.46 -5.01 -10.74
C ARG A 127 -10.90 -4.56 -10.51
N THR A 128 -11.70 -4.48 -11.58
CA THR A 128 -13.10 -4.09 -11.47
C THR A 128 -13.89 -5.11 -10.67
N ASP A 129 -13.69 -6.40 -10.95
CA ASP A 129 -14.34 -7.50 -10.23
C ASP A 129 -13.97 -7.48 -8.74
N MET A 130 -12.68 -7.26 -8.45
CA MET A 130 -12.20 -7.11 -7.08
C MET A 130 -12.88 -5.94 -6.36
N TRP A 131 -12.96 -4.76 -7.00
CA TRP A 131 -13.60 -3.59 -6.39
C TRP A 131 -15.09 -3.81 -6.15
N MET A 132 -15.80 -4.45 -7.07
CA MET A 132 -17.19 -4.81 -6.88
C MET A 132 -17.39 -5.73 -5.68
N SER A 133 -16.51 -6.74 -5.51
CA SER A 133 -16.54 -7.61 -4.32
C SER A 133 -16.35 -6.82 -3.02
N PHE A 134 -15.46 -5.82 -3.00
CA PHE A 134 -15.24 -4.98 -1.82
C PHE A 134 -16.37 -4.00 -1.54
N LEU A 135 -17.07 -3.50 -2.56
CA LEU A 135 -18.26 -2.69 -2.35
C LEU A 135 -19.36 -3.48 -1.64
N VAL A 136 -19.54 -4.76 -2.00
CA VAL A 136 -20.46 -5.67 -1.30
C VAL A 136 -20.00 -5.88 0.15
N ALA A 137 -18.70 -6.09 0.38
CA ALA A 137 -18.15 -6.24 1.73
C ALA A 137 -18.38 -4.99 2.60
N ILE A 138 -18.19 -3.78 2.04
CA ILE A 138 -18.47 -2.52 2.75
C ILE A 138 -19.94 -2.43 3.16
N ILE A 139 -20.87 -2.90 2.32
CA ILE A 139 -22.31 -2.91 2.63
C ILE A 139 -22.64 -3.90 3.74
N GLU A 140 -21.91 -5.02 3.87
CA GLU A 140 -22.09 -5.98 4.96
C GLU A 140 -21.71 -5.39 6.33
N ARG A 141 -20.64 -4.59 6.39
CA ARG A 141 -20.15 -3.95 7.64
C ARG A 141 -19.93 -2.43 7.50
N PRO A 142 -20.99 -1.64 7.27
CA PRO A 142 -20.86 -0.24 6.86
C PRO A 142 -20.42 0.69 7.99
N TRP A 143 -20.58 0.30 9.26
CA TRP A 143 -20.36 1.22 10.39
C TRP A 143 -18.92 1.21 10.91
N ILE A 144 -18.38 0.01 11.19
CA ILE A 144 -17.06 -0.17 11.83
C ILE A 144 -16.05 -0.77 10.85
N GLY A 145 -16.51 -1.36 9.74
CA GLY A 145 -15.66 -2.08 8.80
C GLY A 145 -15.14 -3.40 9.37
N TYR A 146 -14.04 -3.89 8.77
CA TYR A 146 -13.39 -5.15 9.11
C TYR A 146 -12.13 -4.97 9.98
N GLY A 147 -11.67 -3.72 10.18
CA GLY A 147 -10.46 -3.39 10.92
C GLY A 147 -9.23 -3.13 10.04
N TRP A 148 -8.25 -2.43 10.60
CA TRP A 148 -7.02 -2.04 9.91
C TRP A 148 -6.24 -3.27 9.38
N GLY A 149 -5.97 -3.27 8.08
CA GLY A 149 -5.23 -4.34 7.40
C GLY A 149 -6.01 -5.65 7.24
N GLN A 150 -7.35 -5.64 7.37
CA GLN A 150 -8.21 -6.83 7.28
C GLN A 150 -8.93 -6.94 5.92
N VAL A 151 -8.25 -6.60 4.82
CA VAL A 151 -8.84 -6.70 3.47
C VAL A 151 -9.07 -8.16 3.05
N SER A 152 -8.17 -9.06 3.44
CA SER A 152 -8.34 -10.51 3.24
C SER A 152 -9.61 -11.03 3.91
N LEU A 153 -9.92 -10.54 5.11
CA LEU A 153 -11.11 -10.93 5.85
C LEU A 153 -12.39 -10.39 5.17
N ALA A 154 -12.34 -9.16 4.64
CA ALA A 154 -13.42 -8.61 3.83
C ALA A 154 -13.67 -9.44 2.56
N GLN A 155 -12.60 -9.91 1.91
CA GLN A 155 -12.69 -10.78 0.73
C GLN A 155 -13.33 -12.14 1.07
N LEU A 156 -13.00 -12.74 2.20
CA LEU A 156 -13.62 -14.00 2.65
C LEU A 156 -15.11 -13.83 2.98
N ALA A 157 -15.51 -12.67 3.49
CA ALA A 157 -16.89 -12.44 3.89
C ALA A 157 -17.87 -12.49 2.69
N VAL A 158 -17.37 -12.13 1.50
CA VAL A 158 -18.12 -12.14 0.23
C VAL A 158 -17.84 -13.35 -0.65
N GLU A 159 -17.14 -14.38 -0.14
CA GLU A 159 -16.75 -15.59 -0.89
C GLU A 159 -17.94 -16.26 -1.61
N ASN A 160 -19.11 -16.31 -0.97
CA ASN A 160 -20.31 -16.92 -1.52
C ASN A 160 -21.08 -16.02 -2.51
N MET A 161 -20.75 -14.74 -2.57
CA MET A 161 -21.49 -13.73 -3.34
C MET A 161 -20.73 -13.28 -4.60
N TYR A 162 -19.42 -13.51 -4.67
CA TYR A 162 -18.59 -13.02 -5.77
C TYR A 162 -17.47 -14.01 -6.13
N PRO A 163 -17.15 -14.22 -7.43
CA PRO A 163 -16.04 -15.09 -7.83
C PRO A 163 -14.69 -14.57 -7.30
N ALA A 164 -13.77 -15.51 -7.02
CA ALA A 164 -12.46 -15.15 -6.51
C ALA A 164 -11.60 -14.51 -7.58
N VAL A 165 -10.92 -13.43 -7.17
CA VAL A 165 -9.95 -12.69 -8.00
C VAL A 165 -8.50 -13.00 -7.56
N GLY A 166 -8.34 -13.98 -6.66
CA GLY A 166 -7.09 -14.29 -5.96
C GLY A 166 -6.96 -13.52 -4.65
N LEU A 167 -6.20 -14.05 -3.70
CA LEU A 167 -6.00 -13.41 -2.39
C LEU A 167 -5.31 -12.05 -2.53
N THR A 168 -5.93 -11.00 -1.96
CA THR A 168 -5.36 -9.65 -1.91
C THR A 168 -5.28 -9.13 -0.48
N GLN A 169 -4.20 -8.41 -0.16
CA GLN A 169 -4.01 -7.78 1.15
C GLN A 169 -4.46 -6.31 1.19
N TYR A 170 -4.62 -5.71 0.01
CA TYR A 170 -5.05 -4.33 -0.19
C TYR A 170 -5.94 -4.27 -1.43
N SER A 171 -6.88 -3.34 -1.47
CA SER A 171 -7.76 -3.12 -2.63
C SER A 171 -7.08 -2.37 -3.78
N HIS A 172 -5.81 -1.97 -3.60
CA HIS A 172 -5.05 -1.09 -4.50
C HIS A 172 -5.71 0.29 -4.68
N ASN A 173 -6.53 0.71 -3.72
CA ASN A 173 -7.17 2.01 -3.72
C ASN A 173 -7.38 2.48 -2.27
N LEU A 174 -6.64 3.51 -1.87
CA LEU A 174 -6.68 4.09 -0.53
C LEU A 174 -8.09 4.46 -0.08
N PHE A 175 -8.96 4.92 -0.99
CA PHE A 175 -10.35 5.23 -0.64
C PHE A 175 -11.09 3.98 -0.18
N LEU A 176 -11.03 2.91 -0.97
CA LEU A 176 -11.67 1.64 -0.63
C LEU A 176 -11.06 1.04 0.63
N ASP A 177 -9.73 1.05 0.77
CA ASP A 177 -9.04 0.54 1.96
C ASP A 177 -9.51 1.26 3.23
N LEU A 178 -9.65 2.60 3.20
CA LEU A 178 -10.16 3.36 4.34
C LEU A 178 -11.59 2.97 4.74
N LEU A 179 -12.46 2.72 3.76
CA LEU A 179 -13.84 2.27 3.99
C LEU A 179 -13.88 0.83 4.52
N ILE A 180 -13.10 -0.08 3.93
CA ILE A 180 -13.04 -1.48 4.36
C ILE A 180 -12.54 -1.57 5.80
N TRP A 181 -11.52 -0.80 6.17
CA TRP A 181 -10.92 -0.86 7.50
C TRP A 181 -11.77 -0.24 8.58
N ASN A 182 -12.41 0.90 8.30
CA ASN A 182 -13.02 1.75 9.32
C ASN A 182 -14.55 1.89 9.20
N GLY A 183 -15.14 1.32 8.15
CA GLY A 183 -16.53 1.60 7.77
C GLY A 183 -16.69 2.95 7.08
N ILE A 184 -17.90 3.22 6.63
CA ILE A 184 -18.30 4.41 5.89
C ILE A 184 -18.09 5.70 6.70
N PRO A 185 -18.56 5.82 7.96
CA PRO A 185 -18.48 7.11 8.66
C PRO A 185 -17.04 7.56 8.90
N LEU A 186 -16.21 6.68 9.47
CA LEU A 186 -14.82 6.99 9.79
C LEU A 186 -13.93 6.99 8.55
N GLY A 187 -14.13 6.04 7.62
CA GLY A 187 -13.37 5.98 6.37
C GLY A 187 -13.58 7.22 5.49
N LEU A 188 -14.84 7.68 5.32
CA LEU A 188 -15.12 8.93 4.62
C LEU A 188 -14.53 10.14 5.33
N THR A 189 -14.62 10.20 6.67
CA THR A 189 -14.05 11.30 7.45
C THR A 189 -12.54 11.39 7.24
N LEU A 190 -11.81 10.27 7.35
CA LEU A 190 -10.36 10.23 7.11
C LEU A 190 -10.01 10.64 5.68
N PHE A 191 -10.76 10.16 4.69
CA PHE A 191 -10.53 10.53 3.30
C PHE A 191 -10.78 12.03 3.06
N VAL A 192 -11.84 12.60 3.62
CA VAL A 192 -12.12 14.04 3.55
C VAL A 192 -11.01 14.84 4.21
N LEU A 193 -10.52 14.44 5.39
CA LEU A 193 -9.41 15.11 6.06
C LEU A 193 -8.12 15.10 5.24
N LEU A 194 -7.80 13.98 4.57
CA LEU A 194 -6.66 13.90 3.66
C LEU A 194 -6.80 14.85 2.47
N ASN A 195 -8.01 14.95 1.90
CA ASN A 195 -8.28 15.88 0.79
C ASN A 195 -8.29 17.35 1.25
N LEU A 196 -8.76 17.65 2.46
CA LEU A 196 -8.66 18.98 3.06
C LEU A 196 -7.20 19.37 3.30
N LEU A 197 -6.36 18.43 3.74
CA LEU A 197 -4.92 18.65 3.89
C LEU A 197 -4.25 18.91 2.54
N TRP A 198 -4.58 18.13 1.52
CA TRP A 198 -4.12 18.37 0.15
C TRP A 198 -4.58 19.75 -0.36
N GLY A 199 -5.84 20.10 -0.11
CA GLY A 199 -6.40 21.42 -0.43
C GLY A 199 -5.66 22.56 0.27
N LYS A 200 -5.32 22.42 1.56
CA LYS A 200 -4.49 23.39 2.28
C LYS A 200 -3.14 23.58 1.58
N LEU A 201 -2.46 22.49 1.21
CA LEU A 201 -1.18 22.55 0.49
C LEU A 201 -1.34 23.23 -0.88
N PHE A 202 -2.44 22.97 -1.58
CA PHE A 202 -2.76 23.62 -2.86
C PHE A 202 -2.78 25.14 -2.76
N PHE A 203 -3.42 25.71 -1.73
CA PHE A 203 -3.47 27.16 -1.53
C PHE A 203 -2.15 27.77 -1.02
N VAL A 204 -1.33 26.96 -0.36
CA VAL A 204 0.00 27.37 0.14
C VAL A 204 1.10 27.23 -0.95
N ALA A 205 0.81 26.53 -2.05
CA ALA A 205 1.76 26.23 -3.13
C ALA A 205 2.19 27.42 -3.99
N SER A 206 1.86 28.65 -3.62
CA SER A 206 2.44 29.84 -4.22
C SER A 206 3.95 29.94 -3.95
N SER A 207 4.39 29.53 -2.75
CA SER A 207 5.80 29.48 -2.38
C SER A 207 6.53 28.33 -3.11
N SER A 208 7.85 28.44 -3.33
CA SER A 208 8.65 27.35 -3.93
C SER A 208 8.61 26.08 -3.07
N LYS A 209 8.57 26.24 -1.73
CA LYS A 209 8.43 25.12 -0.79
C LYS A 209 7.05 24.47 -0.90
N GLY A 210 5.99 25.28 -0.91
CA GLY A 210 4.61 24.84 -1.05
C GLY A 210 4.37 24.09 -2.36
N PHE A 211 4.88 24.60 -3.49
CA PHE A 211 4.77 23.93 -4.78
C PHE A 211 5.43 22.56 -4.76
N TYR A 212 6.67 22.48 -4.28
CA TYR A 212 7.39 21.22 -4.15
C TYR A 212 6.66 20.21 -3.26
N SER A 213 6.20 20.63 -2.08
CA SER A 213 5.45 19.77 -1.17
C SER A 213 4.12 19.32 -1.77
N LEU A 214 3.41 20.20 -2.49
CA LEU A 214 2.18 19.84 -3.19
C LEU A 214 2.45 18.77 -4.25
N CYS A 215 3.47 18.94 -5.11
CA CYS A 215 3.82 17.95 -6.12
C CYS A 215 4.15 16.60 -5.49
N CYS A 216 5.00 16.59 -4.46
CA CYS A 216 5.44 15.37 -3.82
C CYS A 216 4.32 14.65 -3.07
N PHE A 217 3.50 15.38 -2.32
CA PHE A 217 2.35 14.80 -1.64
C PHE A 217 1.30 14.30 -2.64
N SER A 218 1.08 15.01 -3.74
CA SER A 218 0.18 14.56 -4.83
C SER A 218 0.64 13.25 -5.45
N VAL A 219 1.95 13.06 -5.68
CA VAL A 219 2.49 11.79 -6.20
C VAL A 219 2.12 10.64 -5.29
N ILE A 220 2.29 10.79 -3.97
CA ILE A 220 2.00 9.74 -2.99
C ILE A 220 0.50 9.48 -2.91
N LEU A 221 -0.32 10.54 -2.89
CA LEU A 221 -1.78 10.42 -2.82
C LEU A 221 -2.36 9.73 -4.07
N ILE A 222 -1.95 10.17 -5.26
CA ILE A 222 -2.39 9.58 -6.54
C ILE A 222 -1.92 8.13 -6.65
N HIS A 223 -0.68 7.85 -6.26
CA HIS A 223 -0.19 6.47 -6.22
C HIS A 223 -1.00 5.63 -5.20
N GLY A 224 -1.43 6.23 -4.08
CA GLY A 224 -2.35 5.66 -3.11
C GLY A 224 -3.72 5.29 -3.68
N LEU A 225 -4.19 5.96 -4.73
CA LEU A 225 -5.49 5.66 -5.35
C LEU A 225 -5.42 4.56 -6.41
N LEU A 226 -4.21 4.21 -6.88
CA LEU A 226 -4.00 3.26 -7.97
C LEU A 226 -3.27 1.98 -7.53
N GLU A 227 -2.55 2.05 -6.41
CA GLU A 227 -1.80 1.00 -5.75
C GLU A 227 -1.82 1.26 -4.23
N TYR A 228 -0.89 0.71 -3.46
CA TYR A 228 -0.87 0.79 -1.99
C TYR A 228 0.46 1.33 -1.40
N PRO A 229 1.04 2.45 -1.89
CA PRO A 229 2.24 3.06 -1.29
C PRO A 229 2.05 3.39 0.20
N HIS A 230 0.81 3.61 0.64
CA HIS A 230 0.47 3.88 2.02
C HIS A 230 0.75 2.71 2.97
N ALA A 231 0.90 1.48 2.47
CA ALA A 231 1.33 0.33 3.26
C ALA A 231 2.83 0.39 3.62
N TYR A 232 3.60 1.23 2.93
CA TYR A 232 5.04 1.31 3.09
C TYR A 232 5.43 2.54 3.93
N SER A 233 6.03 2.28 5.09
CA SER A 233 6.43 3.32 6.05
C SER A 233 7.33 4.39 5.44
N TYR A 234 8.24 4.03 4.54
CA TYR A 234 9.13 4.99 3.89
C TYR A 234 8.37 6.00 3.01
N PHE A 235 7.24 5.65 2.39
CA PHE A 235 6.40 6.63 1.69
C PHE A 235 5.59 7.49 2.67
N LEU A 236 5.07 6.91 3.76
CA LEU A 236 4.35 7.66 4.78
C LEU A 236 5.24 8.70 5.46
N LEU A 237 6.50 8.34 5.75
CA LEU A 237 7.51 9.25 6.30
C LEU A 237 7.78 10.41 5.33
N LEU A 238 7.94 10.13 4.03
CA LEU A 238 8.12 11.16 3.01
C LEU A 238 6.89 12.07 2.90
N ALA A 239 5.68 11.52 2.91
CA ALA A 239 4.45 12.30 2.91
C ALA A 239 4.39 13.24 4.12
N GLY A 240 4.64 12.73 5.33
CA GLY A 240 4.69 13.52 6.56
C GLY A 240 5.74 14.62 6.52
N PHE A 241 6.92 14.33 5.95
CA PHE A 241 7.99 15.32 5.76
C PHE A 241 7.56 16.47 4.84
N PHE A 242 6.96 16.17 3.68
CA PHE A 242 6.51 17.21 2.73
C PHE A 242 5.34 18.03 3.29
N ILE A 243 4.38 17.38 3.95
CA ILE A 243 3.32 18.07 4.68
C ILE A 243 3.94 19.02 5.73
N GLY A 244 4.93 18.52 6.50
CA GLY A 244 5.61 19.28 7.55
C GLY A 244 6.38 20.51 7.04
N ILE A 245 7.08 20.39 5.91
CA ILE A 245 7.82 21.53 5.30
C ILE A 245 6.89 22.71 5.00
N SER A 246 5.67 22.42 4.52
CA SER A 246 4.71 23.43 4.11
C SER A 246 3.66 23.75 5.18
N ALA A 247 3.71 23.09 6.34
CA ALA A 247 2.75 23.29 7.42
C ALA A 247 2.79 24.71 8.03
N ARG A 248 3.94 25.40 7.95
CA ARG A 248 4.13 26.77 8.46
C ARG A 248 3.90 27.87 7.43
N ASP A 249 3.86 27.51 6.16
CA ASP A 249 3.63 28.49 5.10
C ASP A 249 2.16 28.95 5.19
N ARG A 250 1.94 30.28 5.17
CA ARG A 250 0.61 30.88 5.32
C ARG A 250 -0.03 31.07 3.94
N ILE A 251 -1.35 30.94 3.89
CA ILE A 251 -2.10 31.26 2.68
C ILE A 251 -2.12 32.78 2.53
N ASP A 252 -1.55 33.29 1.44
CA ASP A 252 -1.47 34.72 1.12
C ASP A 252 -2.59 35.11 0.15
N SER A 253 -3.67 35.67 0.70
CA SER A 253 -4.85 36.11 -0.06
C SER A 253 -4.56 37.26 -1.03
N GLY A 254 -3.45 37.99 -0.85
CA GLY A 254 -3.00 39.04 -1.76
C GLY A 254 -2.52 38.51 -3.12
N GLN A 255 -2.17 37.22 -3.19
CA GLN A 255 -1.72 36.59 -4.43
C GLN A 255 -2.87 36.06 -5.30
N LEU A 256 -4.08 35.93 -4.76
CA LEU A 256 -5.23 35.39 -5.50
C LEU A 256 -5.88 36.44 -6.41
N ARG A 257 -6.40 36.01 -7.56
CA ARG A 257 -7.28 36.83 -8.41
C ARG A 257 -8.69 36.93 -7.78
N PHE A 258 -9.44 37.96 -8.16
CA PHE A 258 -10.64 38.40 -7.42
C PHE A 258 -11.77 37.34 -7.35
N ALA A 259 -11.96 36.54 -8.41
CA ALA A 259 -12.96 35.46 -8.45
C ALA A 259 -12.63 34.29 -7.50
N ASP A 260 -11.35 34.09 -7.20
CA ASP A 260 -10.85 32.94 -6.45
C ASP A 260 -10.84 33.17 -4.93
N ARG A 261 -11.12 34.41 -4.50
CA ARG A 261 -11.24 34.76 -3.08
C ARG A 261 -12.40 34.03 -2.37
N ARG A 262 -13.45 33.63 -3.10
CA ARG A 262 -14.58 32.86 -2.52
C ARG A 262 -14.15 31.46 -2.07
N TRP A 263 -13.42 30.73 -2.92
CA TRP A 263 -12.88 29.41 -2.58
C TRP A 263 -11.84 29.48 -1.47
N HIS A 264 -10.98 30.50 -1.52
CA HIS A 264 -10.09 30.80 -0.41
C HIS A 264 -10.85 31.07 0.88
N ALA A 265 -11.89 31.89 0.87
CA ALA A 265 -12.69 32.19 2.05
C ALA A 265 -13.32 30.93 2.63
N LEU A 266 -13.86 30.04 1.79
CA LEU A 266 -14.46 28.78 2.22
C LEU A 266 -13.44 27.84 2.85
N ILE A 267 -12.27 27.65 2.22
CA ILE A 267 -11.23 26.73 2.71
C ILE A 267 -10.48 27.31 3.90
N SER A 268 -10.23 28.62 3.93
CA SER A 268 -9.67 29.29 5.09
C SER A 268 -10.65 29.31 6.28
N CYS A 269 -11.96 29.40 6.02
CA CYS A 269 -12.99 29.26 7.05
C CYS A 269 -13.02 27.84 7.61
N LEU A 270 -13.03 26.81 6.74
CA LEU A 270 -12.96 25.41 7.16
C LEU A 270 -11.68 25.10 7.94
N ASN A 271 -10.51 25.50 7.41
CA ASN A 271 -9.24 25.32 8.12
C ASN A 271 -9.23 26.08 9.44
N GLY A 272 -9.71 27.32 9.46
CA GLY A 272 -9.80 28.13 10.67
C GLY A 272 -10.80 27.55 11.68
N TRP A 273 -11.89 26.92 11.22
CA TRP A 273 -12.84 26.20 12.06
C TRP A 273 -12.18 24.96 12.67
N VAL A 274 -11.50 24.13 11.87
CA VAL A 274 -10.74 22.97 12.35
C VAL A 274 -9.68 23.40 13.37
N GLU A 275 -8.86 24.42 13.07
CA GLU A 275 -7.82 24.93 13.96
C GLU A 275 -8.39 25.53 15.26
N LYS A 276 -9.59 26.13 15.22
CA LYS A 276 -10.28 26.66 16.41
C LYS A 276 -10.92 25.57 17.25
N CYS A 277 -11.59 24.60 16.62
CA CYS A 277 -12.27 23.49 17.28
C CYS A 277 -11.27 22.50 17.90
N PHE A 278 -10.11 22.31 17.28
CA PHE A 278 -9.09 21.36 17.73
C PHE A 278 -7.80 22.08 18.14
N LYS A 279 -7.84 22.78 19.28
CA LYS A 279 -6.61 23.23 19.96
C LYS A 279 -5.97 22.06 20.68
N VAL A 280 -5.01 21.40 20.03
CA VAL A 280 -4.20 20.36 20.68
C VAL A 280 -3.14 21.03 21.56
N PRO A 281 -3.18 20.88 22.89
CA PRO A 281 -2.14 21.42 23.74
C PRO A 281 -0.77 20.83 23.40
N LYS A 282 0.30 21.62 23.49
CA LYS A 282 1.67 21.14 23.15
C LYS A 282 2.08 19.88 23.91
N HIS A 283 1.64 19.74 25.16
CA HIS A 283 1.92 18.54 25.97
C HIS A 283 1.22 17.31 25.42
N VAL A 284 0.02 17.42 24.85
CA VAL A 284 -0.67 16.30 24.19
C VAL A 284 0.12 15.82 22.97
N SER A 285 0.64 16.75 22.15
CA SER A 285 1.54 16.38 21.06
C SER A 285 2.82 15.71 21.57
N GLY A 286 3.40 16.21 22.66
CA GLY A 286 4.58 15.59 23.30
C GLY A 286 4.31 14.17 23.80
N VAL A 287 3.17 13.95 24.47
CA VAL A 287 2.71 12.63 24.91
C VAL A 287 2.47 11.70 23.72
N PHE A 288 1.83 12.18 22.65
CA PHE A 288 1.61 11.38 21.45
C PHE A 288 2.93 10.94 20.81
N VAL A 289 3.90 11.85 20.68
CA VAL A 289 5.25 11.52 20.18
C VAL A 289 5.95 10.52 21.09
N PHE A 290 5.85 10.67 22.42
CA PHE A 290 6.43 9.74 23.38
C PHE A 290 5.82 8.34 23.26
N LEU A 291 4.48 8.23 23.26
CA LEU A 291 3.77 6.96 23.09
C LEU A 291 4.08 6.31 21.75
N PHE A 292 4.04 7.07 20.66
CA PHE A 292 4.37 6.57 19.32
C PHE A 292 5.81 6.06 19.24
N SER A 293 6.77 6.79 19.84
CA SER A 293 8.17 6.36 19.91
C SER A 293 8.33 5.08 20.73
N GLY A 294 7.60 4.95 21.84
CA GLY A 294 7.55 3.72 22.65
C GLY A 294 7.00 2.54 21.85
N ILE A 295 5.89 2.72 21.14
CA ILE A 295 5.31 1.70 20.26
C ILE A 295 6.30 1.30 19.16
N LEU A 296 7.01 2.25 18.55
CA LEU A 296 8.03 1.95 17.54
C LEU A 296 9.20 1.14 18.13
N ALA A 297 9.65 1.46 19.34
CA ALA A 297 10.71 0.70 20.02
C ALA A 297 10.27 -0.74 20.32
N ILE A 298 9.04 -0.92 20.82
CA ILE A 298 8.44 -2.24 21.06
C ILE A 298 8.26 -3.00 19.73
N SER A 299 7.76 -2.33 18.68
CA SER A 299 7.62 -2.91 17.34
C SER A 299 8.94 -3.40 16.78
N TRP A 300 10.00 -2.62 16.96
CA TRP A 300 11.34 -2.99 16.52
C TRP A 300 11.86 -4.21 17.28
N TRP A 301 11.64 -4.26 18.59
CA TRP A 301 12.00 -5.41 19.43
C TRP A 301 11.27 -6.68 18.99
N ASP A 302 9.93 -6.65 18.95
CA ASP A 302 9.11 -7.78 18.54
C ASP A 302 9.47 -8.26 17.13
N TYR A 303 9.67 -7.32 16.19
CA TYR A 303 10.01 -7.65 14.80
C TYR A 303 11.33 -8.43 14.72
N ARG A 304 12.35 -8.02 15.48
CA ARG A 304 13.64 -8.70 15.51
C ARG A 304 13.52 -10.14 16.00
N VAL A 305 12.82 -10.33 17.13
CA VAL A 305 12.62 -11.65 17.72
C VAL A 305 11.85 -12.57 16.76
N LEU A 306 10.79 -12.03 16.13
CA LEU A 306 9.97 -12.78 15.17
C LEU A 306 10.70 -13.07 13.86
N GLU A 307 11.54 -12.16 13.36
CA GLU A 307 12.32 -12.37 12.13
C GLU A 307 13.32 -13.51 12.31
N GLU A 308 14.04 -13.53 13.44
CA GLU A 308 15.01 -14.58 13.75
C GLU A 308 14.32 -15.94 13.86
N ASP A 309 13.18 -16.00 14.57
CA ASP A 309 12.43 -17.24 14.74
C ASP A 309 11.72 -17.69 13.45
N HIS A 310 11.19 -16.77 12.66
CA HIS A 310 10.62 -17.09 11.34
C HIS A 310 11.71 -17.57 10.36
N ARG A 311 12.94 -17.06 10.46
CA ARG A 311 14.08 -17.59 9.70
C ARG A 311 14.39 -19.03 10.11
N LEU A 312 14.40 -19.33 11.41
CA LEU A 312 14.58 -20.68 11.92
C LEU A 312 13.46 -21.63 11.45
N LEU A 313 12.20 -21.20 11.51
CA LEU A 313 11.05 -21.94 10.97
C LEU A 313 11.25 -22.34 9.50
N ARG A 314 11.77 -21.45 8.66
CA ARG A 314 12.02 -21.77 7.25
C ARG A 314 13.10 -22.84 7.08
N PHE A 315 14.13 -22.85 7.92
CA PHE A 315 15.14 -23.90 7.92
C PHE A 315 14.57 -25.23 8.41
N GLU A 316 13.74 -25.22 9.46
CA GLU A 316 13.06 -26.41 9.96
C GLU A 316 12.16 -27.06 8.90
N ILE A 317 11.34 -26.25 8.21
CA ILE A 317 10.46 -26.73 7.13
C ILE A 317 11.29 -27.30 5.97
N ALA A 318 12.41 -26.66 5.64
CA ALA A 318 13.33 -27.15 4.61
C ALA A 318 14.21 -28.33 5.07
N SER A 319 14.10 -28.75 6.34
CA SER A 319 14.97 -29.77 6.95
C SER A 319 16.47 -29.43 6.84
N ILE A 320 16.81 -28.14 6.92
CA ILE A 320 18.18 -27.63 6.84
C ILE A 320 18.71 -27.36 8.25
N GLY A 321 19.86 -27.94 8.59
CA GLY A 321 20.53 -27.73 9.87
C GLY A 321 19.93 -28.55 11.02
N THR A 322 20.57 -28.46 12.18
CA THR A 322 20.19 -29.23 13.39
C THR A 322 19.52 -28.37 14.46
N LEU A 323 19.64 -27.06 14.36
CA LEU A 323 19.00 -26.11 15.27
C LEU A 323 17.50 -26.14 15.07
N LYS A 324 16.76 -26.28 16.18
CA LYS A 324 15.31 -26.22 16.23
C LYS A 324 14.89 -25.27 17.34
N ALA A 325 13.75 -24.62 17.17
CA ALA A 325 13.19 -23.76 18.18
C ALA A 325 12.80 -24.57 19.43
N GLU A 326 13.17 -24.06 20.60
CA GLU A 326 12.80 -24.67 21.90
C GLU A 326 11.29 -24.59 22.16
N ARG A 327 10.63 -23.58 21.59
CA ARG A 327 9.19 -23.31 21.75
C ARG A 327 8.53 -23.16 20.39
N LYS A 328 7.20 -23.35 20.35
CA LYS A 328 6.41 -23.20 19.11
C LYS A 328 6.43 -21.77 18.56
N ALA A 329 6.52 -20.76 19.43
CA ALA A 329 6.71 -19.36 19.05
C ALA A 329 7.36 -18.58 20.22
N PRO A 330 8.09 -17.49 19.93
CA PRO A 330 8.70 -16.64 20.93
C PRO A 330 7.68 -15.72 21.60
N ASP A 331 8.00 -15.21 22.78
CA ASP A 331 7.14 -14.24 23.47
C ASP A 331 7.31 -12.85 22.85
N VAL A 332 6.19 -12.17 22.60
CA VAL A 332 6.12 -10.83 21.98
C VAL A 332 5.10 -9.97 22.70
N VAL A 333 5.18 -8.65 22.54
CA VAL A 333 4.30 -7.70 23.24
C VAL A 333 3.09 -7.29 22.40
N ILE A 334 3.31 -6.92 21.13
CA ILE A 334 2.29 -6.32 20.26
C ILE A 334 2.03 -7.09 18.96
N PHE A 335 2.97 -7.92 18.50
CA PHE A 335 2.83 -8.68 17.25
C PHE A 335 2.30 -10.10 17.49
N ASP A 336 1.26 -10.21 18.31
CA ASP A 336 0.60 -11.46 18.66
C ASP A 336 0.06 -12.21 17.43
N GLN A 337 -0.36 -11.49 16.38
CA GLN A 337 -0.80 -12.07 15.11
C GLN A 337 0.32 -12.83 14.37
N LEU A 338 1.55 -12.29 14.38
CA LEU A 338 2.70 -12.89 13.71
C LEU A 338 3.25 -14.05 14.54
N GLN A 339 3.30 -13.87 15.86
CA GLN A 339 3.60 -14.95 16.79
C GLN A 339 2.63 -16.12 16.61
N SER A 340 1.33 -15.83 16.53
CA SER A 340 0.29 -16.83 16.33
C SER A 340 0.45 -17.56 15.00
N PHE A 341 0.81 -16.85 13.94
CA PHE A 341 1.11 -17.47 12.65
C PHE A 341 2.26 -18.48 12.75
N ILE A 342 3.37 -18.11 13.40
CA ILE A 342 4.52 -19.02 13.60
C ILE A 342 4.12 -20.23 14.47
N TRP A 343 3.39 -19.98 15.57
CA TRP A 343 2.88 -21.03 16.44
C TRP A 343 2.01 -22.03 15.66
N VAL A 344 1.11 -21.51 14.83
CA VAL A 344 0.25 -22.34 13.97
C VAL A 344 1.10 -23.11 12.98
N ALA A 345 2.10 -22.48 12.35
CA ALA A 345 3.01 -23.12 11.40
C ALA A 345 3.79 -24.31 12.00
N ARG A 346 4.17 -24.26 13.28
CA ARG A 346 4.84 -25.37 13.98
C ARG A 346 3.90 -26.43 14.58
N THR A 347 2.60 -26.16 14.67
CA THR A 347 1.65 -27.13 15.23
C THR A 347 1.37 -28.29 14.26
N GLN A 348 1.66 -29.52 14.69
CA GLN A 348 1.48 -30.74 13.90
C GLN A 348 0.35 -31.65 14.42
N SER A 349 0.08 -31.62 15.74
CA SER A 349 -0.97 -32.41 16.39
C SER A 349 -2.16 -31.53 16.78
N PHE A 350 -3.36 -32.08 16.61
CA PHE A 350 -4.63 -31.36 16.79
C PHE A 350 -5.54 -31.99 17.87
N ASN A 351 -5.20 -33.17 18.39
CA ASN A 351 -6.07 -33.95 19.28
C ASN A 351 -6.08 -33.44 20.74
N ALA A 352 -5.08 -32.66 21.15
CA ALA A 352 -4.88 -32.23 22.54
C ALA A 352 -4.76 -30.71 22.69
N LEU A 353 -5.46 -29.95 21.83
CA LEU A 353 -5.40 -28.48 21.85
C LEU A 353 -6.43 -27.89 22.81
N THR A 354 -5.98 -26.94 23.64
CA THR A 354 -6.87 -26.14 24.48
C THR A 354 -7.82 -25.28 23.64
N ALA A 355 -8.94 -24.84 24.20
CA ALA A 355 -9.90 -23.99 23.49
C ALA A 355 -9.24 -22.70 22.94
N ASN A 356 -8.28 -22.13 23.67
CA ASN A 356 -7.54 -20.94 23.23
C ASN A 356 -6.62 -21.25 22.02
N GLU A 357 -5.93 -22.39 22.03
CA GLU A 357 -5.07 -22.81 20.91
C GLU A 357 -5.88 -23.14 19.65
N ARG A 358 -7.07 -23.71 19.83
CA ARG A 358 -8.02 -23.93 18.72
C ARG A 358 -8.48 -22.60 18.12
N GLY A 359 -8.90 -21.66 18.97
CA GLY A 359 -9.24 -20.30 18.54
C GLY A 359 -8.08 -19.59 17.83
N LYS A 360 -6.83 -19.82 18.25
CA LYS A 360 -5.64 -19.29 17.59
C LYS A 360 -5.50 -19.79 16.15
N ILE A 361 -5.74 -21.09 15.88
CA ILE A 361 -5.73 -21.65 14.52
C ILE A 361 -6.81 -21.01 13.65
N GLU A 362 -8.03 -20.86 14.18
CA GLU A 362 -9.14 -20.23 13.45
C GLU A 362 -8.83 -18.77 13.08
N ASN A 363 -8.34 -18.00 14.06
CA ASN A 363 -8.02 -16.58 13.85
C ASN A 363 -6.90 -16.40 12.81
N VAL A 364 -5.86 -17.24 12.87
CA VAL A 364 -4.77 -17.21 11.88
C VAL A 364 -5.29 -17.58 10.48
N ALA A 365 -6.15 -18.60 10.37
CA ALA A 365 -6.73 -19.00 9.09
C ALA A 365 -7.65 -17.93 8.46
N ARG A 366 -8.40 -17.18 9.28
CA ARG A 366 -9.22 -16.06 8.80
C ARG A 366 -8.39 -14.85 8.40
N ARG A 367 -7.40 -14.48 9.22
CA ARG A 367 -6.55 -13.29 8.96
C ARG A 367 -5.61 -13.53 7.79
N TYR A 368 -4.92 -14.67 7.81
CA TYR A 368 -3.97 -15.11 6.82
C TYR A 368 -4.56 -16.32 6.09
N ALA A 369 -5.51 -16.06 5.19
CA ALA A 369 -6.17 -17.08 4.37
C ALA A 369 -5.25 -17.65 3.27
N LEU A 370 -4.03 -18.02 3.66
CA LEU A 370 -3.04 -18.73 2.88
C LEU A 370 -3.34 -20.23 2.92
N PRO A 371 -2.79 -21.03 1.99
CA PRO A 371 -3.05 -22.47 1.96
C PRO A 371 -2.69 -23.18 3.26
N MET A 372 -1.55 -22.84 3.88
CA MET A 372 -1.10 -23.51 5.12
C MET A 372 -2.06 -23.31 6.31
N PRO A 373 -2.44 -22.08 6.71
CA PRO A 373 -3.41 -21.90 7.81
C PRO A 373 -4.77 -22.52 7.53
N LEU A 374 -5.30 -22.40 6.31
CA LEU A 374 -6.59 -22.99 5.92
C LEU A 374 -6.54 -24.52 5.98
N TYR A 375 -5.45 -25.12 5.53
CA TYR A 375 -5.23 -26.57 5.65
C TYR A 375 -5.15 -27.03 7.11
N LYS A 376 -4.47 -26.26 7.98
CA LYS A 376 -4.42 -26.57 9.42
C LYS A 376 -5.79 -26.41 10.10
N LEU A 377 -6.58 -25.43 9.67
CA LEU A 377 -7.97 -25.30 10.09
C LEU A 377 -8.79 -26.53 9.68
N ALA A 378 -8.63 -27.02 8.44
CA ALA A 378 -9.32 -28.23 7.99
C ALA A 378 -8.96 -29.45 8.84
N LYS A 379 -7.67 -29.62 9.18
CA LYS A 379 -7.21 -30.70 10.07
C LYS A 379 -7.78 -30.59 11.49
N LEU A 380 -7.79 -29.38 12.04
CA LEU A 380 -8.41 -29.11 13.33
C LEU A 380 -9.89 -29.50 13.31
N SER A 381 -10.64 -29.05 12.31
CA SER A 381 -12.08 -29.33 12.21
C SER A 381 -12.38 -30.83 12.09
N MET A 382 -11.53 -31.61 11.41
CA MET A 382 -11.66 -33.07 11.42
C MET A 382 -11.41 -33.69 12.79
N ALA A 383 -10.40 -33.22 13.53
CA ALA A 383 -10.14 -33.69 14.88
C ALA A 383 -11.30 -33.35 15.84
N GLU A 384 -12.06 -32.29 15.54
CA GLU A 384 -13.29 -31.90 16.24
C GLU A 384 -14.56 -32.63 15.75
N ASN A 385 -14.45 -33.55 14.78
CA ASN A 385 -15.57 -34.22 14.11
C ASN A 385 -16.55 -33.26 13.39
N ASP A 386 -16.03 -32.16 12.84
CA ASP A 386 -16.78 -31.20 12.00
C ASP A 386 -16.29 -31.27 10.53
N PRO A 387 -16.81 -32.23 9.73
CA PRO A 387 -16.38 -32.41 8.35
C PRO A 387 -16.86 -31.28 7.42
N GLU A 388 -17.95 -30.58 7.77
CA GLU A 388 -18.47 -29.46 6.97
C GLU A 388 -17.52 -28.26 7.02
N LYS A 389 -17.05 -27.91 8.23
CA LYS A 389 -16.07 -26.85 8.43
C LYS A 389 -14.72 -27.19 7.79
N ALA A 390 -14.31 -28.47 7.84
CA ALA A 390 -13.12 -28.92 7.13
C ALA A 390 -13.24 -28.76 5.61
N ALA A 391 -14.36 -29.19 5.04
CA ALA A 391 -14.64 -29.04 3.62
C ALA A 391 -14.70 -27.57 3.20
N LYS A 392 -15.30 -26.70 4.03
CA LYS A 392 -15.34 -25.25 3.79
C LYS A 392 -13.92 -24.66 3.72
N ALA A 393 -13.06 -24.99 4.68
CA ALA A 393 -11.69 -24.48 4.69
C ALA A 393 -10.89 -24.89 3.44
N LEU A 394 -11.08 -26.12 2.95
CA LEU A 394 -10.47 -26.59 1.70
C LEU A 394 -11.07 -25.88 0.47
N LYS A 395 -12.38 -25.66 0.43
CA LYS A 395 -13.03 -24.88 -0.65
C LYS A 395 -12.50 -23.45 -0.71
N THR A 396 -12.26 -22.82 0.44
CA THR A 396 -11.64 -21.48 0.49
C THR A 396 -10.22 -21.47 -0.09
N ILE A 397 -9.46 -22.56 0.01
CA ILE A 397 -8.16 -22.69 -0.69
C ILE A 397 -8.38 -22.67 -2.21
N SER A 398 -9.33 -23.46 -2.70
CA SER A 398 -9.67 -23.48 -4.14
C SER A 398 -10.15 -22.12 -4.63
N TYR A 399 -10.96 -21.43 -3.83
CA TYR A 399 -11.46 -20.10 -4.12
C TYR A 399 -10.29 -19.11 -4.24
N LEU A 400 -9.45 -18.97 -3.21
CA LEU A 400 -8.42 -17.92 -3.17
C LEU A 400 -7.14 -18.22 -3.96
N HIS A 401 -6.76 -19.49 -4.11
CA HIS A 401 -5.44 -19.90 -4.62
C HIS A 401 -5.50 -20.82 -5.85
N GLY A 402 -6.70 -21.18 -6.30
CA GLY A 402 -6.91 -22.00 -7.49
C GLY A 402 -6.74 -23.52 -7.27
N GLY A 403 -6.88 -24.27 -8.37
CA GLY A 403 -6.98 -25.74 -8.34
C GLY A 403 -5.72 -26.47 -7.89
N GLU A 404 -4.53 -25.99 -8.24
CA GLU A 404 -3.25 -26.66 -7.90
C GLU A 404 -2.99 -26.65 -6.38
N ALA A 405 -3.20 -25.49 -5.74
CA ALA A 405 -3.09 -25.36 -4.29
C ALA A 405 -4.13 -26.22 -3.56
N TYR A 406 -5.35 -26.30 -4.11
CA TYR A 406 -6.40 -27.17 -3.61
C TYR A 406 -6.02 -28.66 -3.70
N SER A 407 -5.59 -29.13 -4.88
CA SER A 407 -5.16 -30.52 -5.08
C SER A 407 -4.01 -30.91 -4.15
N SER A 408 -3.02 -30.02 -3.99
CA SER A 408 -1.91 -30.24 -3.06
C SER A 408 -2.38 -30.37 -1.60
N ALA A 409 -3.28 -29.47 -1.18
CA ALA A 409 -3.85 -29.51 0.17
C ALA A 409 -4.68 -30.79 0.40
N VAL A 410 -5.47 -31.22 -0.58
CA VAL A 410 -6.29 -32.43 -0.51
C VAL A 410 -5.43 -33.69 -0.47
N ASN A 411 -4.38 -33.79 -1.29
CA ASN A 411 -3.46 -34.94 -1.28
C ASN A 411 -2.77 -35.08 0.08
N ALA A 412 -2.23 -33.97 0.60
CA ALA A 412 -1.62 -33.95 1.93
C ALA A 412 -2.64 -34.23 3.05
N PHE A 413 -3.93 -34.00 2.82
CA PHE A 413 -4.99 -34.31 3.77
C PHE A 413 -5.30 -35.82 3.83
N TYR A 414 -5.23 -36.50 2.68
CA TYR A 414 -5.49 -37.94 2.58
C TYR A 414 -4.28 -38.82 2.93
N GLU A 415 -3.05 -38.41 2.61
CA GLU A 415 -1.83 -39.17 2.96
C GLU A 415 -1.71 -39.44 4.47
N VAL A 416 -2.05 -38.44 5.30
CA VAL A 416 -2.05 -38.59 6.76
C VAL A 416 -3.08 -39.61 7.26
N LYS A 417 -4.17 -39.81 6.50
CA LYS A 417 -5.21 -40.79 6.84
C LYS A 417 -4.73 -42.22 6.59
N VAL A 418 -3.93 -42.42 5.54
CA VAL A 418 -3.35 -43.74 5.19
C VAL A 418 -2.33 -44.17 6.23
N ASP A 419 -1.42 -43.29 6.66
CA ASP A 419 -0.44 -43.61 7.71
C ASP A 419 -1.10 -43.88 9.08
N SER A 420 -2.19 -43.18 9.41
CA SER A 420 -2.94 -43.42 10.65
C SER A 420 -3.74 -44.73 10.67
N ALA A 421 -4.02 -45.32 9.50
CA ALA A 421 -4.70 -46.59 9.34
C ALA A 421 -3.73 -47.77 9.18
N ALA A 422 -2.53 -47.54 8.66
CA ALA A 422 -1.46 -48.54 8.53
C ALA A 422 -0.69 -48.80 9.84
N GLY A 423 -0.86 -47.94 10.85
CA GLY A 423 -0.24 -48.05 12.18
C GLY A 423 -1.16 -48.57 13.30
N ARG A 424 -2.25 -49.29 12.98
CA ARG A 424 -3.13 -49.94 13.97
C ARG A 424 -3.03 -51.45 13.92
#